data_AF-A0A1I8GZT5-F1
#
_entry.id   AF-A0A1I8GZT5-F1
#
_cell.length_a   1.000
_cell.length_b   1.000
_cell.length_c   1.000
_cell.angle_alpha   90.00
_cell.angle_beta   90.00
_cell.angle_gamma   90.00
#
_symmetry.space_group_name_H-M   'P 1'
#
loop_
_entity.id
_entity.type
_entity.pdbx_description
1 polymer ?
#
loop_
_entity_poly.entity_id
_entity_poly.type
_entity_poly.pdbx_seq_one_letter_code
_entity_poly.pdbx_strand_id
1 'polypeptide(L)' 'MEQIDPLEDLNKVDEETLQRKKAAMQEQFEKHQLKPGDPGYIYDKEVDFSADAGTVEHCEWDSEDDQSGF' A
#
# COMPACT_ATOMS: atom_id res chain seq x y z
N MET A 1 11.19 -15.83 3.34
CA MET A 1 10.55 -14.75 2.57
C MET A 1 11.36 -13.51 2.79
N GLU A 2 11.69 -12.83 1.71
CA GLU A 2 12.34 -11.52 1.75
C GLU A 2 11.36 -10.53 2.40
N GLN A 3 11.78 -9.88 3.49
CA GLN A 3 11.01 -8.82 4.12
C GLN A 3 11.44 -7.49 3.52
N ILE A 4 10.46 -6.65 3.20
CA ILE A 4 10.69 -5.34 2.59
C ILE A 4 10.72 -4.32 3.72
N ASP A 5 11.82 -3.56 3.78
CA ASP A 5 11.95 -2.47 4.75
C ASP A 5 11.06 -1.29 4.32
N PRO A 6 10.06 -0.88 5.12
CA PRO A 6 9.17 0.23 4.78
C PRO A 6 9.88 1.59 4.73
N LEU A 7 11.09 1.74 5.29
CA LEU A 7 11.85 2.99 5.27
C LEU A 7 12.84 3.09 4.10
N GLU A 8 12.97 2.05 3.30
CA GLU A 8 13.92 2.02 2.19
C GLU A 8 13.38 2.76 0.96
N ASP A 9 14.21 3.63 0.38
CA ASP A 9 13.87 4.34 -0.85
C ASP A 9 14.02 3.42 -2.07
N LEU A 10 12.92 2.75 -2.43
CA LEU A 10 12.86 1.85 -3.58
C LEU A 10 13.07 2.56 -4.94
N ASN A 11 13.10 3.89 -4.99
CA ASN A 11 13.43 4.62 -6.23
C ASN A 11 14.95 4.70 -6.48
N LYS A 12 15.78 4.34 -5.49
CA LYS A 12 17.25 4.45 -5.57
C LYS A 12 17.96 3.11 -5.71
N VAL A 13 17.24 1.99 -5.68
CA VAL A 13 17.83 0.65 -5.80
C VAL A 13 18.08 0.27 -7.25
N ASP A 14 18.96 -0.69 -7.48
CA ASP A 14 19.19 -1.26 -8.80
C ASP A 14 18.02 -2.15 -9.26
N GLU A 15 17.99 -2.44 -10.56
CA GLU A 15 16.86 -3.15 -11.17
C GLU A 15 16.73 -4.59 -10.69
N GLU A 16 17.83 -5.31 -10.42
CA GLU A 16 17.76 -6.68 -9.90
C GLU A 16 17.12 -6.69 -8.51
N THR A 17 17.57 -5.80 -7.64
CA THR A 17 17.01 -5.63 -6.29
C THR A 17 15.53 -5.21 -6.36
N LEU A 18 15.18 -4.28 -7.25
CA LEU A 18 13.79 -3.85 -7.43
C LEU A 18 12.87 -5.00 -7.84
N GLN A 19 13.32 -5.86 -8.76
CA GLN A 19 12.54 -7.02 -9.23
C GLN A 19 12.33 -8.05 -8.11
N ARG A 20 13.35 -8.31 -7.29
CA ARG A 20 13.23 -9.20 -6.12
C ARG A 20 12.19 -8.71 -5.13
N LYS A 21 12.23 -7.41 -4.79
CA LYS A 21 11.26 -6.81 -3.86
C LYS A 21 9.85 -6.80 -4.41
N LYS A 22 9.67 -6.54 -5.71
CA LYS A 22 8.37 -6.69 -6.38
C LYS A 22 7.83 -8.11 -6.26
N ALA A 23 8.67 -9.11 -6.51
CA ALA A 23 8.27 -10.51 -6.37
C ALA A 23 7.90 -10.85 -4.91
N ALA A 24 8.64 -10.34 -3.93
CA ALA A 24 8.32 -10.51 -2.52
C ALA A 24 6.97 -9.86 -2.13
N MET A 25 6.69 -8.63 -2.60
CA MET A 25 5.38 -7.99 -2.40
C MET A 25 4.24 -8.83 -2.99
N GLN A 26 4.43 -9.31 -4.22
CA GLN A 26 3.44 -10.12 -4.92
C GLN A 26 3.14 -11.41 -4.14
N GLU A 27 4.17 -12.11 -3.67
CA GLU A 27 4.03 -13.33 -2.89
C GLU A 27 3.26 -13.08 -1.58
N GLN A 28 3.53 -11.97 -0.88
CA GLN A 28 2.81 -11.61 0.34
C GLN A 28 1.36 -11.23 0.05
N PHE A 29 1.10 -10.47 -1.01
CA PHE A 29 -0.24 -10.09 -1.40
C PHE A 29 -1.10 -11.31 -1.71
N GLU A 30 -0.60 -12.24 -2.53
CA GLU A 30 -1.34 -13.44 -2.94
C GLU A 30 -1.72 -14.34 -1.75
N LYS A 31 -0.89 -14.41 -0.71
CA LYS A 31 -1.20 -15.21 0.50
C LYS A 31 -2.35 -14.63 1.32
N HIS A 32 -2.50 -13.31 1.32
CA HIS A 32 -3.48 -12.60 2.14
C HIS A 32 -4.69 -12.13 1.33
N GLN A 33 -4.63 -12.23 0.00
CA GLN A 33 -5.74 -11.90 -0.88
C GLN A 33 -6.93 -12.79 -0.55
N LEU A 34 -8.05 -12.18 -0.19
CA LEU A 34 -9.34 -12.84 -0.09
C LEU A 34 -10.09 -12.67 -1.42
N LYS A 35 -10.59 -13.76 -1.99
CA LYS A 35 -11.39 -13.79 -3.21
C LYS A 35 -12.85 -14.09 -2.88
N PRO A 36 -13.80 -13.75 -3.78
CA PRO A 36 -15.18 -14.19 -3.65
C PRO A 36 -15.26 -15.71 -3.43
N GLY A 37 -15.84 -16.12 -2.30
CA GLY A 37 -15.95 -17.52 -1.88
C GLY A 37 -14.92 -17.95 -0.82
N ASP A 38 -13.88 -17.18 -0.57
CA ASP A 38 -12.94 -17.45 0.51
C ASP A 38 -13.57 -17.12 1.88
N PRO A 39 -13.24 -17.88 2.93
CA PRO A 39 -13.69 -17.58 4.28
C PRO A 39 -13.27 -16.17 4.71
N GLY A 40 -14.25 -15.35 5.12
CA GLY A 40 -14.01 -13.97 5.57
C GLY A 40 -13.97 -12.93 4.45
N TYR A 41 -14.19 -13.29 3.19
CA TYR A 41 -14.42 -12.31 2.14
C TYR A 41 -15.73 -11.54 2.38
N ILE A 42 -15.66 -10.22 2.35
CA ILE A 42 -16.80 -9.31 2.55
C ILE A 42 -16.90 -8.40 1.31
N TYR A 43 -18.07 -8.42 0.67
CA TYR A 43 -18.37 -7.45 -0.40
C TYR A 43 -18.50 -6.06 0.20
N ASP A 44 -17.97 -5.07 -0.52
CA ASP A 44 -18.01 -3.66 -0.11
C ASP A 44 -17.52 -3.46 1.34
N LYS A 45 -16.38 -4.09 1.67
CA LYS A 45 -15.78 -4.01 3.00
C LYS A 45 -15.43 -2.56 3.34
N GLU A 46 -16.25 -1.95 4.18
CA GLU A 46 -15.98 -0.66 4.81
C GLU A 46 -15.17 -0.87 6.09
N VAL A 47 -14.13 -0.06 6.28
CA VAL A 47 -13.31 -0.05 7.49
C VAL A 47 -13.13 1.39 7.93
N ASP A 48 -13.35 1.64 9.22
CA ASP A 48 -13.09 2.94 9.82
C ASP A 48 -11.60 3.06 10.16
N PHE A 49 -10.89 3.89 9.41
CA PHE A 49 -9.46 4.14 9.62
C PHE A 49 -9.18 5.03 10.83
N SER A 50 -10.19 5.69 11.41
CA SER A 50 -10.02 6.54 12.59
C SER A 50 -9.73 5.73 13.86
N ALA A 51 -10.12 4.45 13.91
CA ALA A 51 -9.94 3.59 15.06
C ALA A 51 -8.48 3.13 15.26
N ASP A 52 -7.72 3.01 14.16
CA ASP A 52 -6.30 2.58 14.15
C ASP A 52 -5.35 3.71 13.74
N ALA A 53 -5.86 4.92 13.51
CA ALA A 53 -5.08 6.06 13.04
C ALA A 53 -4.10 6.53 14.13
N GLY A 54 -2.81 6.30 13.86
CA GLY A 54 -1.79 7.25 14.29
C GLY A 54 -2.04 8.64 13.71
N THR A 55 -1.02 9.51 13.73
CA THR A 55 -1.09 10.78 13.00
C THR A 55 -1.41 10.52 11.53
N VAL A 56 -2.43 11.20 10.98
CA VAL A 56 -2.68 11.25 9.54
C VAL A 56 -1.42 11.85 8.92
N GLU A 57 -0.68 11.05 8.16
CA GLU A 57 0.49 11.52 7.43
C GLU A 57 0.00 12.40 6.28
N HIS A 58 0.37 13.68 6.32
CA HIS A 58 0.03 14.64 5.27
C HIS A 58 1.13 14.61 4.21
N CYS A 59 0.78 14.33 2.96
CA CYS A 59 1.71 14.42 1.83
C CYS A 59 1.46 15.68 1.00
N GLU A 60 2.38 16.02 0.10
CA GLU A 60 2.24 17.20 -0.77
C GLU A 60 0.98 17.14 -1.64
N TRP A 61 0.48 15.92 -1.92
CA TRP A 61 -0.76 15.68 -2.66
C TRP A 61 -2.04 15.94 -1.85
N ASP A 62 -1.95 15.98 -0.52
CA ASP A 62 -3.09 16.33 0.35
C ASP A 62 -3.29 17.85 0.46
N SER A 63 -2.39 18.64 -0.11
CA SER A 63 -2.52 20.10 -0.15
C SER A 63 -3.53 20.48 -1.24
N GLU A 64 -4.65 21.10 -0.86
CA GLU A 64 -5.72 21.60 -1.75
C GLU A 64 -5.30 22.79 -2.63
N ASP A 65 -4.07 22.84 -3.14
CA ASP A 65 -3.59 23.91 -4.02
C ASP A 65 -3.90 23.59 -5.50
N ASP A 66 -5.14 23.17 -5.78
CA ASP A 66 -5.71 23.17 -7.13
C ASP A 66 -6.60 24.41 -7.30
N GLN A 67 -5.96 25.58 -7.34
CA GLN A 67 -6.56 26.77 -7.95
C GLN A 67 -6.55 26.62 -9.49
N SER A 68 -7.27 25.63 -10.02
CA SER A 68 -7.71 25.63 -11.41
C SER A 68 -8.84 26.65 -11.57
N GLY A 69 -8.44 27.93 -11.57
CA GLY A 69 -9.30 29.05 -11.94
C GLY A 69 -9.81 28.88 -13.36
N PHE A 70 -11.13 28.84 -13.48
CA PHE A 70 -11.87 29.03 -14.73
C PHE A 70 -11.81 30.49 -15.19
#